data_AF-E9J0E1-F1
#
_entry.id   AF-E9J0E1-F1
#
_cell.length_a   1.000
_cell.length_b   1.000
_cell.length_c   1.000
_cell.angle_alpha   90.00
_cell.angle_beta   90.00
_cell.angle_gamma   90.00
#
_symmetry.space_group_name_H-M   'P 1'
#
loop_
_entity.id
_entity.type
_entity.pdbx_description
1 polymer ?
#
loop_
_entity_poly.entity_id
_entity_poly.type
_entity_poly.pdbx_seq_one_letter_code
_entity_poly.pdbx_strand_id
1 'polypeptide(L)'
;MCKLYLKIHKATKAIKLFCTNEWSYSTDNVQAMWDHLNKDQQLFNFNMIEFDWTKYLIDHYSIVSTQRERQYLRNKSNQIQEVTNYFFY
;
A
#
# COMPACT_ATOMS: atom_id res chain seq x y z
N MET A 1 -8.10 -24.98 -16.35
CA MET A 1 -8.72 -24.09 -15.33
C MET A 1 -8.45 -24.51 -13.87
N CYS A 2 -8.31 -25.80 -13.52
CA CYS A 2 -8.18 -26.23 -12.11
C CYS A 2 -6.86 -25.84 -11.40
N LYS A 3 -5.73 -25.72 -12.10
CA LYS A 3 -4.42 -25.48 -11.47
C LYS A 3 -4.30 -24.10 -10.79
N LEU A 4 -4.85 -23.06 -11.41
CA LEU A 4 -4.85 -21.70 -10.85
C LEU A 4 -5.75 -21.62 -9.63
N TYR A 5 -6.96 -22.19 -9.73
CA TYR A 5 -7.89 -22.28 -8.60
C TYR A 5 -7.27 -22.99 -7.40
N LEU A 6 -6.56 -24.10 -7.59
CA LEU A 6 -5.88 -24.82 -6.51
C LEU A 6 -4.79 -23.99 -5.81
N LYS A 7 -4.05 -23.17 -6.57
CA LYS A 7 -3.06 -22.25 -6.02
C LYS A 7 -3.72 -21.15 -5.18
N ILE A 8 -4.78 -20.54 -5.72
CA ILE A 8 -5.56 -19.51 -5.02
C ILE A 8 -6.17 -20.10 -3.75
N HIS A 9 -6.82 -21.26 -3.84
CA HIS A 9 -7.43 -21.94 -2.70
C HIS A 9 -6.43 -22.26 -1.57
N LYS A 10 -5.23 -22.74 -1.91
CA LYS A 10 -4.14 -22.94 -0.94
C LYS A 10 -3.72 -21.63 -0.27
N ALA A 11 -3.53 -20.56 -1.05
CA ALA A 11 -3.15 -19.25 -0.52
C ALA A 11 -4.25 -18.67 0.38
N THR A 12 -5.52 -18.70 -0.06
CA THR A 12 -6.67 -18.25 0.72
C THR A 12 -6.81 -19.04 2.02
N LYS A 13 -6.58 -20.36 1.99
CA LYS A 13 -6.62 -21.18 3.22
C LYS A 13 -5.53 -20.78 4.21
N ALA A 14 -4.32 -20.45 3.74
CA ALA A 14 -3.22 -20.00 4.59
C ALA A 14 -3.49 -18.62 5.21
N ILE A 15 -4.11 -17.71 4.45
CA ILE A 15 -4.36 -16.33 4.88
C ILE A 15 -5.66 -16.21 5.68
N LYS A 16 -6.59 -17.18 5.55
CA LYS A 16 -7.92 -17.16 6.21
C LYS A 16 -7.85 -16.81 7.69
N LEU A 17 -6.95 -17.42 8.45
CA LEU A 17 -6.80 -17.17 9.89
C LEU A 17 -6.51 -15.68 10.20
N PHE A 18 -5.74 -15.02 9.33
CA PHE A 18 -5.37 -13.61 9.48
C PHE A 18 -6.51 -12.66 9.07
N CYS A 19 -7.36 -13.07 8.12
CA CYS A 19 -8.44 -12.23 7.60
C CYS A 19 -9.79 -12.41 8.28
N THR A 20 -10.09 -13.58 8.86
CA THR A 20 -11.43 -13.86 9.43
C THR A 20 -11.50 -13.72 10.94
N ASN A 21 -10.35 -13.66 11.61
CA ASN A 21 -10.31 -13.45 13.05
C ASN A 21 -9.96 -11.99 13.31
N GLU A 22 -10.76 -11.33 14.14
CA GLU A 22 -10.37 -10.03 14.70
C GLU A 22 -9.19 -10.25 15.65
N TRP A 23 -8.11 -9.54 15.39
CA TRP A 23 -6.94 -9.57 16.25
C TRP A 23 -7.21 -8.62 17.41
N SER A 24 -7.66 -9.16 18.54
CA SER A 24 -7.59 -8.42 19.80
C SER A 24 -6.18 -8.57 20.35
N TYR A 25 -5.41 -7.48 20.29
CA TYR A 25 -4.13 -7.38 20.97
C TYR A 25 -4.17 -6.13 21.85
N SER A 26 -3.66 -6.26 23.08
CA SER A 26 -3.45 -5.13 23.96
C SER A 26 -2.12 -4.47 23.61
N THR A 27 -2.12 -3.14 23.58
CA THR A 27 -0.93 -2.30 23.45
C THR A 27 -0.61 -1.56 24.75
N ASP A 28 -1.10 -2.03 25.90
CA ASP A 28 -1.01 -1.30 27.17
C ASP A 28 0.44 -0.91 27.53
N ASN A 29 1.40 -1.81 27.32
CA ASN A 29 2.81 -1.53 27.57
C ASN A 29 3.41 -0.52 26.59
N VAL A 30 2.95 -0.53 25.33
CA VAL A 30 3.39 0.44 24.32
C VAL A 30 2.82 1.81 24.65
N GLN A 31 1.57 1.88 25.10
CA GLN A 31 0.90 3.08 25.58
C GLN A 31 1.62 3.67 26.79
N ALA A 32 1.87 2.85 27.81
CA ALA A 32 2.55 3.28 29.03
C ALA A 32 3.98 3.74 28.72
N MET A 33 4.69 3.08 27.81
CA MET A 33 6.00 3.54 27.35
C MET A 33 5.90 4.89 26.63
N TRP A 34 4.92 5.05 25.74
CA TRP A 34 4.67 6.29 25.03
C TRP A 34 4.46 7.45 26.01
N ASP A 35 3.61 7.29 27.03
CA ASP A 35 3.30 8.33 28.03
C ASP A 35 4.53 8.82 28.82
N HIS A 36 5.58 7.99 28.94
CA HIS A 36 6.83 8.38 29.58
C HIS A 36 7.78 9.17 28.66
N LEU A 37 7.51 9.27 27.36
CA LEU A 37 8.39 9.88 26.35
C LEU A 37 8.06 11.34 26.02
N ASN A 38 7.31 12.07 26.85
CA ASN A 38 6.75 13.42 26.58
C ASN A 38 7.61 14.41 25.75
N LYS A 39 8.94 14.49 25.94
CA LYS A 39 9.82 15.34 25.13
C LYS A 39 10.18 14.72 23.78
N ASP A 40 10.46 13.42 23.76
CA ASP A 40 10.87 12.68 22.57
C ASP A 40 9.69 12.38 21.64
N GLN A 41 8.46 12.36 22.16
CA GLN A 41 7.23 12.32 21.36
C GLN A 41 7.17 13.46 20.33
N GLN A 42 7.71 14.64 20.67
CA GLN A 42 7.73 15.80 19.75
C GLN A 42 8.76 15.63 18.63
N LEU A 43 9.80 14.83 18.86
CA LEU A 43 10.84 14.52 17.88
C LEU A 43 10.41 13.39 16.93
N PHE A 44 9.56 12.48 17.41
CA PHE A 44 9.06 11.34 16.65
C PHE A 44 7.54 11.34 16.64
N ASN A 45 6.94 11.82 15.56
CA ASN A 45 5.50 11.75 15.35
C ASN A 45 5.05 10.32 15.00
N PHE A 46 5.19 9.41 15.96
CA PHE A 46 4.94 7.97 15.84
C PHE A 46 3.74 7.53 16.67
N ASN A 47 2.74 8.40 16.82
CA ASN A 47 1.50 8.07 17.49
C ASN A 47 0.58 7.29 16.52
N MET A 48 0.59 5.96 16.62
CA MET A 48 -0.22 5.07 15.77
C MET A 48 -1.73 5.10 16.10
N ILE A 49 -2.11 5.74 17.21
CA ILE A 49 -3.51 5.83 17.68
C ILE A 49 -4.22 6.99 16.99
N GLU A 50 -3.56 8.15 16.92
CA GLU A 50 -4.06 9.33 16.23
C GLU A 50 -3.80 9.27 14.72
N PHE A 51 -3.08 8.24 14.26
CA PHE A 51 -2.76 8.06 12.86
C PHE A 51 -3.99 7.66 12.04
N ASP A 52 -4.36 8.49 11.07
CA ASP A 52 -5.43 8.19 10.12
C ASP A 52 -4.96 7.16 9.08
N TRP A 53 -5.11 5.89 9.44
CA TRP A 53 -4.78 4.76 8.58
C TRP A 53 -5.54 4.76 7.25
N THR A 54 -6.81 5.20 7.27
CA THR A 54 -7.65 5.24 6.08
C THR A 54 -7.10 6.25 5.09
N LYS A 55 -6.81 7.48 5.56
CA LYS A 55 -6.19 8.50 4.73
C LYS A 55 -4.82 8.06 4.22
N TYR A 56 -3.95 7.52 5.08
CA TYR A 56 -2.62 7.06 4.65
C TYR A 56 -2.71 6.02 3.53
N LEU A 57 -3.57 5.01 3.68
CA LEU A 57 -3.72 3.97 2.67
C LEU A 57 -4.31 4.55 1.37
N ILE A 58 -5.34 5.39 1.45
CA ILE A 58 -5.94 6.02 0.25
C ILE A 58 -4.92 6.90 -0.48
N ASP A 59 -4.19 7.75 0.26
CA ASP A 59 -3.18 8.63 -0.31
C ASP A 59 -2.05 7.80 -0.93
N HIS A 60 -1.58 6.77 -0.25
CA HIS A 60 -0.54 5.89 -0.78
C HIS A 60 -0.99 5.15 -2.05
N TYR A 61 -2.17 4.51 -2.03
CA TYR A 61 -2.69 3.80 -3.18
C TYR A 61 -3.02 4.72 -4.36
N SER A 62 -3.55 5.92 -4.11
CA SER A 62 -3.85 6.90 -5.15
C SER A 62 -2.59 7.48 -5.79
N ILE A 63 -1.52 7.69 -5.01
CA ILE A 63 -0.21 8.08 -5.54
C ILE A 63 0.34 6.98 -6.46
N VAL A 64 0.30 5.72 -6.02
CA VAL A 64 0.83 4.59 -6.82
C VAL A 64 0.01 4.37 -8.09
N SER A 65 -1.32 4.46 -8.04
CA SER A 65 -2.19 4.29 -9.21
C SER A 65 -2.00 5.42 -10.22
N THR A 66 -1.93 6.68 -9.77
CA THR A 66 -1.66 7.84 -10.64
C THR A 66 -0.26 7.81 -11.24
N GLN A 67 0.75 7.33 -10.50
CA GLN A 67 2.10 7.14 -11.06
C GLN A 67 2.12 6.09 -12.17
N ARG A 68 1.41 4.97 -11.99
CA ARG A 68 1.28 3.94 -13.03
C ARG A 68 0.61 4.45 -14.29
N GLU A 69 -0.47 5.20 -14.15
CA GLU A 69 -1.19 5.78 -15.29
C GLU A 69 -0.31 6.78 -16.07
N ARG A 70 0.42 7.64 -15.36
CA ARG A 70 1.40 8.54 -15.99
C ARG A 70 2.49 7.80 -16.78
N GLN A 71 3.00 6.69 -16.25
CA GLN A 71 3.99 5.88 -16.95
C GLN A 71 3.41 5.22 -18.20
N TYR A 72 2.18 4.70 -18.13
CA TYR A 72 1.50 4.12 -19.28
C TYR A 72 1.31 5.14 -20.42
N LEU A 73 0.81 6.34 -20.10
CA LEU A 73 0.59 7.39 -21.09
C LEU A 73 1.91 7.87 -21.72
N ARG A 74 2.98 7.97 -20.93
CA ARG A 74 4.32 8.33 -21.42
C ARG A 74 4.89 7.29 -22.38
N ASN A 75 4.74 6.01 -22.08
CA ASN A 75 5.21 4.94 -22.96
C ASN A 75 4.43 4.94 -24.29
N LYS A 76 3.12 5.20 -24.23
CA LYS A 76 2.27 5.32 -25.42
C LYS A 76 2.63 6.54 -26.26
N SER A 77 2.91 7.70 -25.65
CA SER A 77 3.36 8.89 -26.38
C SER A 77 4.70 8.69 -27.07
N ASN A 78 5.64 8.01 -26.41
CA ASN A 78 6.95 7.70 -26.98
C ASN A 78 6.83 6.79 -28.21
N GLN A 79 5.99 5.75 -28.16
CA GLN A 79 5.73 4.89 -29.32
C GLN A 79 5.12 5.66 -30.50
N ILE A 80 4.17 6.57 -30.23
CA ILE A 80 3.58 7.42 -31.27
C ILE A 80 4.65 8.29 -31.91
N GLN A 81 5.55 8.87 -31.11
CA GLN A 81 6.62 9.74 -31.57
C GLN A 81 7.68 9.01 -32.39
N GLU A 82 8.03 7.77 -32.03
CA GLU A 82 8.88 6.90 -32.84
C GLU A 82 8.26 6.65 -34.21
N VAL A 83 6.98 6.26 -34.24
CA VAL A 83 6.26 5.99 -35.48
C VAL A 83 6.20 7.24 -36.37
N THR A 84 5.86 8.41 -35.83
CA THR A 84 5.88 9.65 -36.64
C THR A 84 7.27 9.99 -37.14
N ASN A 85 8.32 9.83 -36.34
CA ASN A 85 9.70 10.03 -36.82
C ASN A 85 10.06 9.08 -37.98
N TYR A 86 9.58 7.84 -37.97
CA TYR A 86 9.78 6.90 -39.09
C TYR A 86 9.02 7.28 -40.38
N PHE A 87 7.94 8.04 -40.30
CA PHE A 87 7.13 8.44 -41.47
C PHE A 87 7.49 9.81 -42.04
N PHE A 88 8.20 10.65 -41.28
CA PHE A 88 8.58 12.02 -41.69
C PHE A 88 10.09 12.18 -42.02
N TYR A 89 10.85 11.08 -42.05
CA TYR A 89 12.18 10.95 -42.65
C TYR A 89 12.13 9.93 -43.79
#